data_AF-A0A420HXL7-F1
#
_entry.id   AF-A0A420HXL7-F1
#
_cell.length_a   1.000
_cell.length_b   1.000
_cell.length_c   1.000
_cell.angle_alpha   90.00
_cell.angle_beta   90.00
_cell.angle_gamma   90.00
#
_symmetry.space_group_name_H-M   'P 1'
#
loop_
_entity.id
_entity.type
_entity.pdbx_description
1 polymer ?
#
loop_
_entity_poly.entity_id
_entity_poly.type
_entity_poly.pdbx_seq_one_letter_code
_entity_poly.pdbx_strand_id
1 'polypeptide(L)'
;MVQYVGDEYETELQPEARYNGKKIVLCSQDESTCYANDAPRYVWLEKGKSTLRKKGLGQSIMISTIICPYHGIMEWNGEKLYENLEAGTNRKGWWVADDVVKQVIKDIKIFEQLRPDSIGLFQFDSSSNHYAMAADSLVAPKLSLSDGGTVLLMRDAVFNGHVKKMQVAEGVQKGIRTILQERGKWKNGFRLDCKGNCSSDNGYCARRILASEENFLNEKTILQRAVEDKGHLLIKSPKYHCELQYIEPFWGNIKR
;
A
#
# COMPACT_ATOMS: atom_id res chain seq x y z
N MET A 1 -24.51 -6.07 6.53
CA MET A 1 -25.20 -4.77 6.64
C MET A 1 -25.09 -4.37 8.09
N VAL A 2 -24.46 -3.23 8.39
CA VAL A 2 -24.28 -2.76 9.78
C VAL A 2 -25.66 -2.42 10.35
N GLN A 3 -25.98 -2.87 11.55
CA GLN A 3 -27.18 -2.45 12.26
C GLN A 3 -26.77 -1.52 13.40
N TYR A 4 -27.49 -0.43 13.57
CA TYR A 4 -27.32 0.48 14.70
C TYR A 4 -28.64 0.56 15.47
N VAL A 5 -28.56 0.67 16.78
CA VAL A 5 -29.70 0.82 17.71
C VAL A 5 -29.44 1.97 18.68
N GLY A 6 -30.50 2.42 19.33
CA GLY A 6 -30.53 3.67 20.11
C GLY A 6 -31.26 4.77 19.36
N ASP A 7 -31.72 5.78 20.09
CA ASP A 7 -32.50 6.89 19.52
C ASP A 7 -31.66 7.76 18.58
N GLU A 8 -30.33 7.75 18.76
CA GLU A 8 -29.35 8.46 17.92
C GLU A 8 -28.44 7.50 17.14
N TYR A 9 -28.80 6.21 17.05
CA TYR A 9 -27.97 5.16 16.42
C TYR A 9 -26.58 5.00 17.08
N GLU A 10 -26.49 5.29 18.37
CA GLU A 10 -25.24 5.31 19.13
C GLU A 10 -24.65 3.91 19.40
N THR A 11 -25.46 2.85 19.28
CA THR A 11 -25.05 1.48 19.59
C THR A 11 -24.95 0.65 18.32
N GLU A 12 -23.73 0.25 17.96
CA GLU A 12 -23.48 -0.62 16.82
C GLU A 12 -23.75 -2.10 17.16
N LEU A 13 -24.70 -2.72 16.45
CA LEU A 13 -24.97 -4.16 16.45
C LEU A 13 -24.21 -4.83 15.30
N GLN A 14 -22.91 -5.01 15.45
CA GLN A 14 -22.13 -5.92 14.61
C GLN A 14 -21.87 -7.22 15.38
N PRO A 15 -21.83 -8.38 14.71
CA PRO A 15 -20.92 -9.42 15.16
C PRO A 15 -19.51 -8.82 15.09
N GLU A 16 -18.89 -8.58 16.24
CA GLU A 16 -17.56 -8.00 16.29
C GLU A 16 -16.59 -8.89 15.49
N ALA A 17 -16.12 -8.39 14.34
CA ALA A 17 -15.04 -9.04 13.63
C ALA A 17 -13.84 -9.07 14.56
N ARG A 18 -13.43 -10.28 14.95
CA ARG A 18 -12.32 -10.49 15.87
C ARG A 18 -11.21 -11.25 15.17
N TYR A 19 -9.97 -10.83 15.46
CA TYR A 19 -8.77 -11.54 15.05
C TYR A 19 -7.98 -11.87 16.31
N ASN A 20 -7.71 -13.15 16.54
CA ASN A 20 -7.08 -13.66 17.77
C ASN A 20 -7.74 -13.13 19.05
N GLY A 21 -9.09 -13.06 19.07
CA GLY A 21 -9.87 -12.61 20.21
C GLY A 21 -9.96 -11.09 20.40
N LYS A 22 -9.14 -10.29 19.69
CA LYS A 22 -9.19 -8.81 19.72
C LYS A 22 -10.14 -8.25 18.68
N LYS A 23 -10.76 -7.11 18.98
CA LYS A 23 -11.67 -6.40 18.06
C LYS A 23 -10.88 -5.81 16.88
N ILE A 24 -11.38 -5.99 15.66
CA ILE A 24 -10.79 -5.37 14.47
C ILE A 24 -11.39 -3.97 14.29
N VAL A 25 -10.52 -2.97 14.06
CA VAL A 25 -10.91 -1.60 13.73
C VAL A 25 -10.35 -1.27 12.36
N LEU A 26 -11.23 -1.05 11.37
CA LEU A 26 -10.82 -0.59 10.05
C LEU A 26 -10.32 0.85 10.14
N CYS A 27 -9.10 1.11 9.68
CA CYS A 27 -8.46 2.43 9.62
C CYS A 27 -8.10 2.73 8.17
N SER A 28 -8.66 3.78 7.57
CA SER A 28 -8.46 4.12 6.16
C SER A 28 -7.38 5.17 6.02
N GLN A 29 -6.34 4.88 5.24
CA GLN A 29 -5.28 5.81 4.87
C GLN A 29 -5.47 6.26 3.42
N ASP A 30 -5.24 7.54 3.17
CA ASP A 30 -5.15 8.10 1.82
C ASP A 30 -4.41 9.44 1.82
N GLU A 31 -4.00 9.89 0.63
CA GLU A 31 -3.40 11.20 0.40
C GLU A 31 -4.28 12.10 -0.47
N SER A 32 -4.41 13.36 -0.06
CA SER A 32 -5.13 14.37 -0.83
C SER A 32 -4.28 15.60 -1.07
N THR A 33 -4.29 16.10 -2.30
CA THR A 33 -3.74 17.41 -2.63
C THR A 33 -4.83 18.47 -2.58
N CYS A 34 -4.58 19.52 -1.79
CA CYS A 34 -5.38 20.74 -1.74
C CYS A 34 -4.61 21.88 -2.42
N TYR A 35 -5.32 22.77 -3.08
CA TYR A 35 -4.74 23.91 -3.78
C TYR A 35 -5.25 25.24 -3.21
N ALA A 36 -4.41 26.28 -3.29
CA ALA A 36 -4.71 27.61 -2.74
C ALA A 36 -5.94 28.27 -3.37
N ASN A 37 -6.32 27.86 -4.58
CA ASN A 37 -7.51 28.34 -5.28
C ASN A 37 -8.57 27.23 -5.43
N ASP A 38 -8.54 26.17 -4.61
CA ASP A 38 -9.66 25.23 -4.53
C ASP A 38 -10.91 26.01 -4.08
N ALA A 39 -12.00 25.84 -4.83
CA ALA A 39 -13.26 26.53 -4.62
C ALA A 39 -14.40 25.73 -5.26
N PRO A 40 -15.66 25.93 -4.82
CA PRO A 40 -16.82 25.26 -5.41
C PRO A 40 -16.87 25.44 -6.93
N ARG A 41 -17.09 24.34 -7.67
CA ARG A 41 -17.18 24.40 -9.15
C ARG A 41 -18.34 25.26 -9.63
N TYR A 42 -19.42 25.32 -8.86
CA TYR A 42 -20.64 26.08 -9.16
C TYR A 42 -20.92 27.06 -8.03
N VAL A 43 -21.34 28.26 -8.40
CA VAL A 43 -21.78 29.31 -7.46
C VAL A 43 -23.09 29.87 -8.02
N TRP A 44 -24.10 29.99 -7.17
CA TRP A 44 -25.34 30.66 -7.52
C TRP A 44 -25.13 32.17 -7.40
N LEU A 45 -25.39 32.89 -8.49
CA LEU A 45 -25.22 34.34 -8.56
C LEU A 45 -26.54 34.99 -8.98
N GLU A 46 -26.82 36.16 -8.43
CA GLU A 46 -27.93 36.99 -8.91
C GLU A 46 -27.69 37.41 -10.37
N LYS A 47 -28.79 37.61 -11.10
CA LYS A 47 -28.76 38.03 -12.49
C LYS A 47 -27.99 39.36 -12.63
N GLY A 48 -26.92 39.35 -13.44
CA GLY A 48 -26.06 40.51 -13.67
C GLY A 48 -24.83 40.60 -12.75
N LYS A 49 -24.68 39.71 -11.77
CA LYS A 49 -23.46 39.60 -10.96
C LYS A 49 -22.48 38.63 -11.61
N SER A 50 -21.18 38.94 -11.54
CA SER A 50 -20.10 38.02 -11.88
C SER A 50 -19.08 37.97 -10.74
N THR A 51 -18.45 36.82 -10.56
CA THR A 51 -17.35 36.65 -9.59
C THR A 51 -16.06 36.39 -10.36
N LEU A 52 -15.04 37.20 -10.11
CA LEU A 52 -13.69 36.96 -10.63
C LEU A 52 -13.03 35.84 -9.81
N ARG A 53 -12.67 34.74 -10.49
CA ARG A 53 -11.87 33.67 -9.89
C ARG A 53 -10.40 33.88 -10.22
N LYS A 54 -9.52 33.59 -9.26
CA LYS A 54 -8.08 33.50 -9.54
C LYS A 54 -7.85 32.43 -10.61
N LYS A 55 -6.96 32.73 -11.56
CA LYS A 55 -6.62 31.81 -12.64
C LYS A 55 -5.72 30.69 -12.11
N GLY A 56 -6.02 29.45 -12.49
CA GLY A 56 -5.25 28.27 -12.11
C GLY A 56 -5.51 27.81 -10.67
N LEU A 57 -4.94 26.66 -10.32
CA LEU A 57 -5.14 26.05 -9.00
C LEU A 57 -4.35 26.78 -7.88
N GLY A 58 -3.29 27.51 -8.23
CA GLY A 58 -2.40 28.12 -7.25
C GLY A 58 -1.46 27.08 -6.62
N GLN A 59 -0.86 27.44 -5.48
CA GLN A 59 0.10 26.57 -4.79
C GLN A 59 -0.62 25.38 -4.15
N SER A 60 -0.01 24.19 -4.21
CA SER A 60 -0.56 22.97 -3.62
C SER A 60 0.06 22.63 -2.27
N ILE A 61 -0.69 21.88 -1.47
CA ILE A 61 -0.21 21.12 -0.32
C ILE A 61 -0.80 19.71 -0.41
N MET A 62 0.05 18.70 -0.32
CA MET A 62 -0.37 17.32 -0.15
C MET A 62 -0.52 17.06 1.34
N ILE A 63 -1.60 16.37 1.71
CA ILE A 63 -1.93 15.96 3.07
C ILE A 63 -2.11 14.46 3.04
N SER A 64 -1.45 13.74 3.94
CA SER A 64 -1.68 12.32 4.19
C SER A 64 -2.22 12.11 5.59
N THR A 65 -3.21 11.25 5.77
CA THR A 65 -3.72 10.89 7.12
C THR A 65 -4.33 9.50 7.15
N ILE A 66 -4.45 8.95 8.35
CA ILE A 66 -5.21 7.73 8.63
C ILE A 66 -6.41 8.10 9.49
N ILE A 67 -7.60 7.79 9.00
CA ILE A 67 -8.84 8.01 9.75
C ILE A 67 -9.23 6.74 10.48
N CYS A 68 -9.40 6.86 11.80
CA CYS A 68 -10.02 5.84 12.64
C CYS A 68 -11.52 6.18 12.79
N PRO A 69 -12.45 5.23 12.61
CA PRO A 69 -13.89 5.50 12.67
C PRO A 69 -14.35 6.05 14.04
N TYR A 70 -13.57 5.82 15.08
CA TYR A 70 -13.90 6.27 16.43
C TYR A 70 -13.26 7.59 16.84
N HIS A 71 -12.19 8.00 16.16
CA HIS A 71 -11.38 9.16 16.55
C HIS A 71 -11.26 10.20 15.43
N GLY A 72 -11.80 9.91 14.23
CA GLY A 72 -11.54 10.71 13.04
C GLY A 72 -10.04 10.65 12.70
N ILE A 73 -9.46 11.82 12.42
CA ILE A 73 -8.00 11.97 12.46
C ILE A 73 -7.56 11.78 13.91
N MET A 74 -6.75 10.75 14.17
CA MET A 74 -6.24 10.49 15.51
C MET A 74 -5.47 11.69 16.05
N GLU A 75 -5.56 11.93 17.35
CA GLU A 75 -4.90 13.03 18.04
C GLU A 75 -4.19 12.49 19.29
N TRP A 76 -3.00 13.00 19.57
CA TRP A 76 -2.24 12.67 20.76
C TRP A 76 -1.58 13.93 21.33
N ASN A 77 -1.73 14.16 22.65
CA ASN A 77 -1.20 15.36 23.32
C ASN A 77 -1.57 16.70 22.65
N GLY A 78 -2.76 16.79 22.04
CA GLY A 78 -3.22 17.99 21.32
C GLY A 78 -2.70 18.11 19.89
N GLU A 79 -1.94 17.12 19.40
CA GLU A 79 -1.43 17.10 18.03
C GLU A 79 -2.15 16.05 17.18
N LYS A 80 -2.71 16.49 16.04
CA LYS A 80 -3.37 15.62 15.06
C LYS A 80 -2.36 14.87 14.21
N LEU A 81 -2.68 13.62 13.89
CA LEU A 81 -1.85 12.74 13.08
C LEU A 81 -2.20 12.88 11.59
N TYR A 82 -1.56 13.87 10.97
CA TYR A 82 -1.48 13.99 9.52
C TYR A 82 -0.09 14.48 9.13
N GLU A 83 0.30 14.20 7.90
CA GLU A 83 1.56 14.65 7.32
C GLU A 83 1.27 15.61 6.18
N ASN A 84 2.03 16.71 6.11
CA ASN A 84 1.90 17.72 5.09
C ASN A 84 3.16 17.78 4.24
N LEU A 85 3.00 17.79 2.92
CA LEU A 85 4.09 17.92 1.96
C LEU A 85 3.79 18.99 0.93
N GLU A 86 4.71 19.94 0.80
CA GLU A 86 4.74 20.86 -0.32
C GLU A 86 5.37 20.17 -1.54
N ALA A 87 4.57 19.32 -2.21
CA ALA A 87 5.05 18.44 -3.27
C ALA A 87 5.54 19.22 -4.50
N GLY A 88 6.67 18.78 -5.07
CA GLY A 88 7.21 19.26 -6.35
C GLY A 88 8.74 19.25 -6.42
N THR A 89 9.27 19.14 -7.63
CA THR A 89 10.73 19.06 -7.93
C THR A 89 11.53 20.25 -7.39
N ASN A 90 10.94 21.46 -7.38
CA ASN A 90 11.57 22.67 -6.84
C ASN A 90 10.97 23.07 -5.47
N ARG A 91 10.42 22.11 -4.74
CA ARG A 91 9.80 22.30 -3.42
C ARG A 91 10.38 21.29 -2.43
N LYS A 92 9.54 20.60 -1.66
CA LYS A 92 9.97 19.64 -0.62
C LYS A 92 10.09 18.20 -1.13
N GLY A 93 10.09 18.00 -2.46
CA GLY A 93 10.22 16.67 -3.07
C GLY A 93 8.87 15.99 -3.31
N TRP A 94 8.87 14.66 -3.28
CA TRP A 94 7.71 13.82 -3.55
C TRP A 94 7.46 12.88 -2.38
N TRP A 95 6.20 12.55 -2.15
CA TRP A 95 5.79 11.57 -1.15
C TRP A 95 6.14 10.17 -1.64
N VAL A 96 7.07 9.50 -0.96
CA VAL A 96 7.57 8.18 -1.35
C VAL A 96 7.12 7.10 -0.37
N ALA A 97 7.31 5.83 -0.76
CA ALA A 97 6.88 4.69 0.06
C ALA A 97 7.48 4.69 1.48
N ASP A 98 8.71 5.18 1.65
CA ASP A 98 9.33 5.31 2.97
C ASP A 98 8.58 6.31 3.87
N ASP A 99 7.98 7.35 3.30
CA ASP A 99 7.20 8.32 4.07
C ASP A 99 5.87 7.72 4.53
N VAL A 100 5.21 6.93 3.67
CA VAL A 100 4.03 6.12 4.03
C VAL A 100 4.34 5.17 5.18
N VAL A 101 5.49 4.48 5.12
CA VAL A 101 5.93 3.56 6.18
C VAL A 101 6.21 4.31 7.49
N LYS A 102 6.88 5.46 7.45
CA LYS A 102 7.13 6.28 8.65
C LYS A 102 5.82 6.74 9.28
N GLN A 103 4.88 7.21 8.46
CA GLN A 103 3.57 7.64 8.92
C GLN A 103 2.81 6.48 9.56
N VAL A 104 2.65 5.34 8.88
CA VAL A 104 1.85 4.23 9.45
C VAL A 104 2.45 3.71 10.77
N ILE A 105 3.78 3.69 10.91
CA ILE A 105 4.43 3.28 12.16
C ILE A 105 4.14 4.28 13.30
N LYS A 106 4.11 5.58 13.00
CA LYS A 106 3.74 6.62 13.97
C LYS A 106 2.27 6.47 14.37
N ASP A 107 1.39 6.31 13.40
CA ASP A 107 -0.05 6.22 13.59
C ASP A 107 -0.46 4.94 14.34
N ILE A 108 0.20 3.82 14.06
CA ILE A 108 0.02 2.56 14.80
C ILE A 108 0.32 2.75 16.29
N LYS A 109 1.42 3.41 16.64
CA LYS A 109 1.79 3.61 18.05
C LYS A 109 0.72 4.38 18.81
N ILE A 110 0.12 5.38 18.18
CA ILE A 110 -0.97 6.16 18.79
C ILE A 110 -2.27 5.36 18.80
N PHE A 111 -2.56 4.61 17.73
CA PHE A 111 -3.69 3.70 17.69
C PHE A 111 -3.66 2.70 18.87
N GLU A 112 -2.50 2.09 19.14
CA GLU A 112 -2.33 1.15 20.26
C GLU A 112 -2.59 1.81 21.63
N GLN A 113 -2.25 3.09 21.79
CA GLN A 113 -2.55 3.85 23.02
C GLN A 113 -4.03 4.18 23.15
N LEU A 114 -4.67 4.56 22.05
CA LEU A 114 -6.09 4.89 22.01
C LEU A 114 -6.99 3.64 22.06
N ARG A 115 -6.48 2.47 21.67
CA ARG A 115 -7.20 1.20 21.49
C ARG A 115 -6.33 -0.04 21.79
N PRO A 116 -5.90 -0.25 23.05
CA PRO A 116 -5.00 -1.36 23.42
C PRO A 116 -5.59 -2.77 23.17
N ASP A 117 -6.91 -2.89 23.26
CA ASP A 117 -7.63 -4.16 23.11
C ASP A 117 -8.10 -4.45 21.68
N SER A 118 -7.66 -3.63 20.72
CA SER A 118 -8.03 -3.75 19.32
C SER A 118 -6.84 -4.04 18.42
N ILE A 119 -7.14 -4.51 17.21
CA ILE A 119 -6.21 -4.65 16.10
C ILE A 119 -6.68 -3.72 14.99
N GLY A 120 -5.79 -2.83 14.54
CA GLY A 120 -6.03 -2.03 13.34
C GLY A 120 -5.99 -2.89 12.09
N LEU A 121 -7.00 -2.74 11.23
CA LEU A 121 -7.00 -3.16 9.84
C LEU A 121 -6.78 -1.92 8.99
N PHE A 122 -5.53 -1.68 8.58
CA PHE A 122 -5.14 -0.50 7.84
C PHE A 122 -5.42 -0.70 6.35
N GLN A 123 -6.36 0.07 5.82
CA GLN A 123 -6.76 0.07 4.42
C GLN A 123 -5.98 1.13 3.64
N PHE A 124 -5.39 0.70 2.52
CA PHE A 124 -4.64 1.55 1.60
C PHE A 124 -5.21 1.43 0.19
N ASP A 125 -4.96 2.42 -0.64
CA ASP A 125 -5.33 2.36 -2.05
C ASP A 125 -4.34 1.47 -2.84
N SER A 126 -4.56 1.33 -4.14
CA SER A 126 -3.65 0.56 -5.01
C SER A 126 -2.52 1.42 -5.63
N SER A 127 -2.12 2.52 -4.99
CA SER A 127 -0.97 3.35 -5.38
C SER A 127 0.32 2.54 -5.46
N SER A 128 1.20 2.89 -6.41
CA SER A 128 2.50 2.23 -6.58
C SER A 128 3.39 2.30 -5.33
N ASN A 129 3.24 3.36 -4.52
CA ASN A 129 3.98 3.48 -3.26
C ASN A 129 3.66 2.31 -2.31
N HIS A 130 2.41 1.85 -2.27
CA HIS A 130 1.96 0.74 -1.42
C HIS A 130 2.43 -0.64 -1.92
N TYR A 131 2.97 -0.70 -3.14
CA TYR A 131 3.59 -1.89 -3.73
C TYR A 131 5.12 -1.85 -3.71
N ALA A 132 5.73 -0.86 -3.05
CA ALA A 132 7.17 -0.80 -2.91
C ALA A 132 7.71 -2.02 -2.17
N MET A 133 8.71 -2.66 -2.78
CA MET A 133 9.39 -3.82 -2.25
C MET A 133 10.73 -3.40 -1.65
N ALA A 134 11.20 -4.09 -0.60
CA ALA A 134 12.54 -3.85 -0.08
C ALA A 134 13.59 -4.15 -1.17
N ALA A 135 14.76 -3.53 -1.07
CA ALA A 135 15.82 -3.65 -2.07
C ALA A 135 16.25 -5.11 -2.29
N ASP A 136 16.20 -5.93 -1.25
CA ASP A 136 16.57 -7.34 -1.20
C ASP A 136 15.38 -8.30 -1.36
N SER A 137 14.18 -7.80 -1.70
CA SER A 137 12.98 -8.64 -1.80
C SER A 137 13.03 -9.63 -2.96
N LEU A 138 12.38 -10.78 -2.76
CA LEU A 138 12.22 -11.82 -3.79
C LEU A 138 11.24 -11.37 -4.89
N VAL A 139 11.77 -10.78 -5.96
CA VAL A 139 10.95 -10.20 -7.04
C VAL A 139 11.34 -10.79 -8.39
N ALA A 140 10.66 -11.85 -8.83
CA ALA A 140 11.01 -12.58 -10.05
C ALA A 140 11.20 -11.68 -11.30
N PRO A 141 10.40 -10.62 -11.52
CA PRO A 141 10.63 -9.71 -12.65
C PRO A 141 11.95 -8.93 -12.65
N LYS A 142 12.65 -8.85 -11.51
CA LYS A 142 13.96 -8.20 -11.43
C LYS A 142 15.12 -9.14 -11.77
N LEU A 143 14.88 -10.45 -11.90
CA LEU A 143 15.92 -11.43 -12.20
C LEU A 143 16.15 -11.61 -13.71
N SER A 144 17.41 -11.80 -14.05
CA SER A 144 17.89 -12.25 -15.35
C SER A 144 17.74 -13.77 -15.51
N LEU A 145 17.85 -14.27 -16.75
CA LEU A 145 17.79 -15.72 -16.99
C LEU A 145 19.02 -16.45 -16.46
N SER A 146 20.20 -15.88 -16.71
CA SER A 146 21.52 -16.38 -16.29
C SER A 146 21.98 -15.69 -15.02
N ASP A 147 22.94 -16.29 -14.31
CA ASP A 147 23.54 -15.68 -13.13
C ASP A 147 24.24 -14.36 -13.46
N GLY A 148 24.21 -13.43 -12.50
CA GLY A 148 24.80 -12.10 -12.60
C GLY A 148 23.95 -11.07 -13.33
N GLY A 149 24.64 -10.04 -13.85
CA GLY A 149 24.04 -8.83 -14.41
C GLY A 149 23.86 -7.71 -13.39
N THR A 150 23.33 -6.56 -13.84
CA THR A 150 23.07 -5.38 -13.01
C THR A 150 21.75 -5.55 -12.24
N VAL A 151 21.70 -6.54 -11.35
CA VAL A 151 20.52 -6.86 -10.53
C VAL A 151 20.86 -6.69 -9.06
N LEU A 152 19.97 -6.08 -8.28
CA LEU A 152 20.11 -5.99 -6.83
C LEU A 152 20.11 -7.39 -6.21
N LEU A 153 20.96 -7.59 -5.21
CA LEU A 153 21.08 -8.86 -4.50
C LEU A 153 19.81 -9.13 -3.69
N MET A 154 19.14 -10.25 -3.96
CA MET A 154 17.96 -10.69 -3.21
C MET A 154 18.36 -11.50 -1.98
N ARG A 155 17.65 -11.37 -0.88
CA ARG A 155 17.84 -12.17 0.34
C ARG A 155 17.62 -13.67 0.07
N ASP A 156 18.17 -14.50 0.94
CA ASP A 156 17.94 -15.95 0.87
C ASP A 156 16.45 -16.30 0.93
N ALA A 157 16.06 -17.30 0.15
CA ALA A 157 14.67 -17.72 0.02
C ALA A 157 14.42 -19.01 0.81
N VAL A 158 13.30 -19.08 1.54
CA VAL A 158 12.84 -20.35 2.12
C VAL A 158 12.06 -21.10 1.05
N PHE A 159 12.43 -22.33 0.76
CA PHE A 159 11.75 -23.20 -0.20
C PHE A 159 11.63 -24.61 0.39
N ASN A 160 10.40 -25.13 0.49
CA ASN A 160 10.08 -26.40 1.14
C ASN A 160 10.69 -26.50 2.56
N GLY A 161 10.62 -25.42 3.34
CA GLY A 161 11.17 -25.37 4.71
C GLY A 161 12.70 -25.24 4.80
N HIS A 162 13.42 -25.21 3.68
CA HIS A 162 14.87 -25.08 3.65
C HIS A 162 15.31 -23.71 3.11
N VAL A 163 16.32 -23.12 3.74
CA VAL A 163 16.97 -21.91 3.24
C VAL A 163 17.73 -22.25 1.96
N LYS A 164 17.43 -21.54 0.87
CA LYS A 164 18.10 -21.61 -0.42
C LYS A 164 18.78 -20.27 -0.67
N LYS A 165 20.11 -20.33 -0.84
CA LYS A 165 20.90 -19.15 -1.18
C LYS A 165 20.46 -18.56 -2.50
N MET A 166 20.30 -17.25 -2.56
CA MET A 166 19.95 -16.53 -3.80
C MET A 166 21.19 -16.02 -4.54
N GLN A 167 22.37 -16.23 -3.98
CA GLN A 167 23.67 -15.93 -4.58
C GLN A 167 24.51 -17.20 -4.73
N VAL A 168 25.39 -17.20 -5.72
CA VAL A 168 26.49 -18.17 -5.81
C VAL A 168 27.63 -17.77 -4.85
N ALA A 169 28.66 -18.63 -4.71
CA ALA A 169 29.73 -18.45 -3.73
C ALA A 169 30.49 -17.10 -3.85
N GLU A 170 30.47 -16.48 -5.03
CA GLU A 170 31.16 -15.22 -5.34
C GLU A 170 30.30 -13.97 -5.03
N GLY A 171 29.14 -14.12 -4.40
CA GLY A 171 28.21 -13.02 -4.12
C GLY A 171 27.41 -12.55 -5.35
N VAL A 172 27.53 -13.27 -6.47
CA VAL A 172 26.79 -12.98 -7.70
C VAL A 172 25.35 -13.50 -7.58
N GLN A 173 24.38 -12.65 -7.92
CA GLN A 173 22.95 -12.98 -7.92
C GLN A 173 22.65 -14.16 -8.86
N LYS A 174 21.95 -15.18 -8.35
CA LYS A 174 21.46 -16.28 -9.19
C LYS A 174 20.39 -15.80 -10.15
N GLY A 175 20.46 -16.26 -11.39
CA GLY A 175 19.44 -16.11 -12.40
C GLY A 175 18.32 -17.13 -12.23
N ILE A 176 17.21 -16.89 -12.92
CA ILE A 176 16.01 -17.74 -12.84
C ILE A 176 16.31 -19.19 -13.23
N ARG A 177 17.21 -19.42 -14.20
CA ARG A 177 17.58 -20.77 -14.63
C ARG A 177 18.18 -21.59 -13.50
N THR A 178 19.19 -21.05 -12.82
CA THR A 178 19.89 -21.71 -11.71
C THR A 178 18.92 -22.00 -10.58
N ILE A 179 18.08 -21.03 -10.21
CA ILE A 179 17.09 -21.20 -9.15
C ILE A 179 16.09 -22.32 -9.49
N LEU A 180 15.55 -22.34 -10.72
CA LEU A 180 14.59 -23.37 -11.13
C LEU A 180 15.25 -24.75 -11.29
N GLN A 181 16.53 -24.83 -11.67
CA GLN A 181 17.29 -26.09 -11.72
C GLN A 181 17.47 -26.67 -10.32
N GLU A 182 17.89 -25.86 -9.35
CA GLU A 182 18.03 -26.25 -7.94
C GLU A 182 16.70 -26.70 -7.32
N ARG A 183 15.58 -26.17 -7.82
CA ARG A 183 14.22 -26.54 -7.41
C ARG A 183 13.62 -27.70 -8.22
N GLY A 184 14.34 -28.26 -9.19
CA GLY A 184 13.86 -29.36 -10.04
C GLY A 184 12.71 -28.98 -10.99
N LYS A 185 12.49 -27.68 -11.24
CA LYS A 185 11.39 -27.15 -12.06
C LYS A 185 11.83 -26.69 -13.45
N TRP A 186 13.14 -26.62 -13.71
CA TRP A 186 13.66 -26.22 -15.02
C TRP A 186 13.45 -27.31 -16.09
N LYS A 187 13.02 -26.92 -17.29
CA LYS A 187 12.97 -27.77 -18.48
C LYS A 187 13.75 -27.14 -19.62
N ASN A 188 14.42 -27.97 -20.42
CA ASN A 188 15.15 -27.50 -21.60
C ASN A 188 14.19 -26.79 -22.56
N GLY A 189 14.62 -25.63 -23.07
CA GLY A 189 13.81 -24.80 -23.97
C GLY A 189 12.98 -23.71 -23.28
N PHE A 190 12.99 -23.63 -21.94
CA PHE A 190 12.36 -22.50 -21.24
C PHE A 190 12.97 -21.16 -21.65
N ARG A 191 12.10 -20.23 -22.01
CA ARG A 191 12.43 -18.82 -22.26
C ARG A 191 12.21 -18.03 -20.97
N LEU A 192 12.93 -16.92 -20.83
CA LEU A 192 12.73 -15.99 -19.70
C LEU A 192 11.28 -15.51 -19.63
N ASP A 193 10.78 -15.01 -20.76
CA ASP A 193 9.43 -14.47 -20.94
C ASP A 193 8.71 -15.11 -22.14
N CYS A 194 7.39 -15.28 -22.03
CA CYS A 194 6.54 -15.65 -23.16
C CYS A 194 6.50 -14.48 -24.17
N LYS A 195 6.49 -14.77 -25.48
CA LYS A 195 6.32 -13.74 -26.53
C LYS A 195 4.85 -13.30 -26.74
N GLY A 196 3.94 -13.63 -25.81
CA GLY A 196 2.49 -13.39 -25.94
C GLY A 196 1.68 -14.03 -24.81
N ASN A 197 0.41 -14.35 -25.06
CA ASN A 197 -0.45 -15.03 -24.09
C ASN A 197 0.11 -16.42 -23.76
N CYS A 198 0.60 -16.61 -22.52
CA CYS A 198 0.95 -17.93 -22.04
C CYS A 198 -0.36 -18.72 -21.82
N SER A 199 -0.79 -19.49 -22.82
CA SER A 199 -1.85 -20.48 -22.66
C SER A 199 -1.34 -21.68 -21.87
N SER A 200 -2.26 -22.38 -21.19
CA SER A 200 -1.99 -23.61 -20.42
C SER A 200 -1.24 -24.67 -21.24
N ASP A 201 -1.43 -24.66 -22.55
CA ASP A 201 -0.97 -25.73 -23.44
C ASP A 201 0.48 -25.52 -23.92
N ASN A 202 1.07 -24.31 -23.77
CA ASN A 202 2.40 -23.97 -24.30
C ASN A 202 3.46 -23.62 -23.24
N GLY A 203 3.23 -24.02 -21.98
CA GLY A 203 4.23 -23.94 -20.92
C GLY A 203 4.42 -22.52 -20.38
N TYR A 204 4.45 -22.43 -19.05
CA TYR A 204 4.80 -21.19 -18.35
C TYR A 204 6.25 -20.79 -18.68
N CYS A 205 6.51 -19.49 -18.93
CA CYS A 205 7.88 -19.00 -19.01
C CYS A 205 8.58 -19.08 -17.65
N ALA A 206 9.91 -19.10 -17.66
CA ALA A 206 10.72 -19.27 -16.45
C ALA A 206 10.37 -18.22 -15.38
N ARG A 207 10.18 -16.95 -15.78
CA ARG A 207 9.78 -15.87 -14.85
C ARG A 207 8.43 -16.12 -14.20
N ARG A 208 7.45 -16.63 -14.94
CA ARG A 208 6.09 -16.88 -14.42
C ARG A 208 6.07 -18.09 -13.48
N ILE A 209 6.83 -19.14 -13.80
CA ILE A 209 7.00 -20.30 -12.89
C ILE A 209 7.59 -19.83 -11.56
N LEU A 210 8.66 -19.02 -11.63
CA LEU A 210 9.31 -18.52 -10.42
C LEU A 210 8.38 -17.58 -9.63
N ALA A 211 7.68 -16.68 -10.31
CA ALA A 211 6.73 -15.75 -9.68
C ALA A 211 5.54 -16.45 -9.01
N SER A 212 5.13 -17.63 -9.49
CA SER A 212 4.06 -18.42 -8.88
C SER A 212 4.55 -19.30 -7.72
N GLU A 213 5.84 -19.32 -7.43
CA GLU A 213 6.35 -20.02 -6.24
C GLU A 213 6.00 -19.23 -4.99
N GLU A 214 5.60 -19.95 -3.93
CA GLU A 214 5.03 -19.38 -2.71
C GLU A 214 5.88 -18.25 -2.11
N ASN A 215 7.20 -18.41 -2.08
CA ASN A 215 8.13 -17.42 -1.53
C ASN A 215 8.28 -16.14 -2.38
N PHE A 216 7.97 -16.19 -3.67
CA PHE A 216 7.91 -15.00 -4.53
C PHE A 216 6.50 -14.41 -4.54
N LEU A 217 5.48 -15.26 -4.58
CA LEU A 217 4.08 -14.85 -4.64
C LEU A 217 3.65 -14.13 -3.35
N ASN A 218 4.10 -14.63 -2.20
CA ASN A 218 3.77 -14.09 -0.88
C ASN A 218 4.81 -13.08 -0.37
N GLU A 219 5.72 -12.60 -1.23
CA GLU A 219 6.69 -11.59 -0.82
C GLU A 219 5.95 -10.30 -0.47
N LYS A 220 6.03 -9.92 0.81
CA LYS A 220 5.34 -8.75 1.35
C LYS A 220 6.04 -7.45 0.98
N THR A 221 5.25 -6.41 0.76
CA THR A 221 5.74 -5.03 0.53
C THR A 221 6.34 -4.46 1.82
N ILE A 222 7.13 -3.39 1.72
CA ILE A 222 7.69 -2.72 2.91
C ILE A 222 6.59 -2.22 3.85
N LEU A 223 5.49 -1.75 3.28
CA LEU A 223 4.33 -1.27 4.01
C LEU A 223 3.60 -2.40 4.74
N GLN A 224 3.38 -3.52 4.05
CA GLN A 224 2.72 -4.67 4.66
C GLN A 224 3.54 -5.25 5.82
N ARG A 225 4.87 -5.37 5.66
CA ARG A 225 5.75 -5.75 6.78
C ARG A 225 5.65 -4.78 7.95
N ALA A 226 5.72 -3.47 7.67
CA ALA A 226 5.66 -2.45 8.72
C ALA A 226 4.38 -2.52 9.58
N VAL A 227 3.25 -2.86 8.96
CA VAL A 227 1.96 -3.03 9.66
C VAL A 227 1.90 -4.37 10.40
N GLU A 228 2.24 -5.47 9.73
CA GLU A 228 2.10 -6.82 10.29
C GLU A 228 3.13 -7.12 11.38
N ASP A 229 4.34 -6.56 11.30
CA ASP A 229 5.38 -6.68 12.34
C ASP A 229 4.95 -5.99 13.65
N LYS A 230 3.95 -5.10 13.59
CA LYS A 230 3.29 -4.49 14.75
C LYS A 230 2.05 -5.26 15.22
N GLY A 231 1.78 -6.43 14.65
CA GLY A 231 0.61 -7.25 15.01
C GLY A 231 -0.71 -6.72 14.45
N HIS A 232 -0.66 -5.84 13.46
CA HIS A 232 -1.82 -5.30 12.77
C HIS A 232 -2.04 -5.93 11.40
N LEU A 233 -3.18 -5.63 10.78
CA LEU A 233 -3.56 -6.17 9.49
C LEU A 233 -3.53 -5.07 8.44
N LEU A 234 -3.15 -5.43 7.20
CA LEU A 234 -3.22 -4.53 6.06
C LEU A 234 -4.19 -5.07 5.01
N ILE A 235 -5.01 -4.20 4.44
CA ILE A 235 -5.85 -4.50 3.28
C ILE A 235 -5.66 -3.43 2.21
N LYS A 236 -5.74 -3.84 0.94
CA LYS A 236 -5.70 -2.92 -0.19
C LYS A 236 -7.08 -2.84 -0.83
N SER A 237 -7.51 -1.64 -1.18
CA SER A 237 -8.69 -1.46 -2.03
C SER A 237 -8.45 -2.09 -3.41
N PRO A 238 -9.49 -2.68 -4.03
CA PRO A 238 -9.40 -3.15 -5.40
C PRO A 238 -8.89 -2.04 -6.33
N LYS A 239 -8.13 -2.43 -7.34
CA LYS A 239 -7.56 -1.48 -8.29
C LYS A 239 -8.69 -0.69 -8.96
N TYR A 240 -8.56 0.64 -8.99
CA TYR A 240 -9.56 1.58 -9.53
C TYR A 240 -10.85 1.72 -8.73
N HIS A 241 -10.87 1.25 -7.48
CA HIS A 241 -12.03 1.36 -6.59
C HIS A 241 -11.67 2.09 -5.28
N CYS A 242 -11.17 3.33 -5.39
CA CYS A 242 -10.80 4.13 -4.21
C CYS A 242 -12.04 4.60 -3.42
N GLU A 243 -13.21 4.69 -4.06
CA GLU A 243 -14.49 5.03 -3.44
C GLU A 243 -14.92 4.08 -2.31
N LEU A 244 -14.30 2.90 -2.25
CA LEU A 244 -14.50 1.93 -1.17
C LEU A 244 -13.77 2.30 0.12
N GLN A 245 -12.97 3.35 0.10
CA GLN A 245 -12.35 3.92 1.28
C GLN A 245 -13.24 5.02 1.85
N TYR A 246 -13.62 4.89 3.12
CA TYR A 246 -14.47 5.88 3.77
C TYR A 246 -13.76 7.21 4.07
N ILE A 247 -12.45 7.32 3.81
CA ILE A 247 -11.72 8.59 3.87
C ILE A 247 -12.03 9.52 2.69
N GLU A 248 -12.52 9.00 1.56
CA GLU A 248 -12.81 9.80 0.37
C GLU A 248 -13.88 10.89 0.61
N PRO A 249 -15.03 10.61 1.26
CA PRO A 249 -15.97 11.65 1.68
C PRO A 249 -15.37 12.72 2.59
N PHE A 250 -14.39 12.36 3.43
CA PHE A 250 -13.70 13.32 4.30
C PHE A 250 -12.88 14.31 3.48
N TRP A 251 -12.13 13.84 2.48
CA TRP A 251 -11.44 14.72 1.53
C TRP A 251 -12.38 15.61 0.73
N GLY A 252 -13.51 15.05 0.31
CA GLY A 252 -14.57 15.80 -0.37
C GLY A 252 -15.15 16.95 0.46
N ASN A 253 -15.09 16.88 1.80
CA ASN A 253 -15.49 17.97 2.69
C ASN A 253 -14.38 19.02 2.83
N ILE A 254 -13.12 18.59 2.99
CA ILE A 254 -11.97 19.50 3.16
C ILE A 254 -11.76 20.44 1.98
N LYS A 255 -12.05 20.00 0.75
CA LYS A 255 -11.78 20.78 -0.48
C LYS A 255 -12.95 21.68 -0.92
N ARG A 256 -13.97 21.85 -0.08
CA ARG A 256 -15.15 22.68 -0.41
C ARG A 256 -14.92 24.16 -0.22
#